data_AF-A0A6I9MPV8-F1
#
_entry.id   AF-A0A6I9MPV8-F1
#
_cell.length_a   1.000
_cell.length_b   1.000
_cell.length_c   1.000
_cell.angle_alpha   90.00
_cell.angle_beta   90.00
_cell.angle_gamma   90.00
#
_symmetry.space_group_name_H-M   'P 1'
#
loop_
_entity.id
_entity.type
_entity.pdbx_description
1 polymer ?
#
loop_
_entity_poly.entity_id
_entity_poly.type
_entity_poly.pdbx_seq_one_letter_code
_entity_poly.pdbx_strand_id
1 'polypeptide(L)'
;MPVLNWVALKPSQINGTIFNDIDDETILGDINVEEFEELFKTKAQGPAVDLTLSRQKLPQKAPSKVSLLDANRSKNLAITLRKAGQGSEVICRAIHTFDLRTVRVDFVECLMRFLPTEAEVKLLRQYERDRKPLEALSDEDRFMMQFSRIERLNQRMTILTFMGNFSDNLQMLTPQLHAIIAASVSIKSSQKLKKILEIILALGNYMNSSKRGAVYGFKLQSLDLQLETKSTDRKQTLLHYIANVVREKCPTKSLFYNELHYVDKAAAGEPITGFPRCLKKS
;
A
#
# COMPACT_ATOMS: atom_id res chain seq x y z
N MET A 1 -25.98 29.15 -11.40
CA MET A 1 -25.64 27.71 -11.24
C MET A 1 -24.18 27.54 -10.82
N PRO A 2 -23.84 26.62 -9.90
CA PRO A 2 -22.47 26.26 -9.58
C PRO A 2 -21.76 25.64 -10.79
N VAL A 3 -20.45 25.82 -10.90
CA VAL A 3 -19.64 25.20 -11.96
C VAL A 3 -19.42 23.73 -11.63
N LEU A 4 -19.74 22.85 -12.57
CA LEU A 4 -19.38 21.44 -12.48
C LEU A 4 -17.91 21.25 -12.88
N ASN A 5 -17.07 20.81 -11.93
CA ASN A 5 -15.63 20.63 -12.15
C ASN A 5 -15.30 19.29 -12.84
N TRP A 6 -15.90 19.03 -14.00
CA TRP A 6 -15.54 17.87 -14.82
C TRP A 6 -14.21 18.08 -15.58
N VAL A 7 -13.53 17.00 -15.93
CA VAL A 7 -12.38 17.05 -16.83
C VAL A 7 -12.88 16.64 -18.20
N ALA A 8 -13.13 17.62 -19.08
CA ALA A 8 -13.65 17.38 -20.41
C ALA A 8 -12.65 16.61 -21.29
N LEU A 9 -13.15 15.65 -22.07
CA LEU A 9 -12.38 15.02 -23.14
C LEU A 9 -12.21 16.00 -24.30
N LYS A 10 -11.03 16.00 -24.93
CA LYS A 10 -10.82 16.78 -26.16
C LYS A 10 -11.60 16.12 -27.31
N PRO A 11 -12.13 16.86 -28.29
CA PRO A 11 -12.87 16.29 -29.42
C PRO A 11 -12.11 15.18 -30.17
N SER A 12 -10.79 15.28 -30.27
CA SER A 12 -9.94 14.26 -30.88
C SER A 12 -9.86 12.93 -30.11
N GLN A 13 -10.33 12.89 -28.85
CA GLN A 13 -10.34 11.71 -27.98
C GLN A 13 -11.71 11.03 -27.94
N ILE A 14 -12.72 11.59 -28.61
CA ILE A 14 -14.12 11.10 -28.54
C ILE A 14 -14.35 9.93 -29.51
N ASN A 15 -13.71 9.97 -30.70
CA ASN A 15 -13.89 8.93 -31.72
C ASN A 15 -13.54 7.54 -31.18
N GLY A 16 -14.50 6.61 -31.27
CA GLY A 16 -14.36 5.23 -30.78
C GLY A 16 -14.62 5.04 -29.28
N THR A 17 -15.10 6.07 -28.59
CA THR A 17 -15.58 5.97 -27.20
C THR A 17 -17.10 5.94 -27.15
N ILE A 18 -17.66 5.57 -25.99
CA ILE A 18 -19.10 5.59 -25.75
C ILE A 18 -19.72 6.98 -25.95
N PHE A 19 -18.95 8.06 -25.77
CA PHE A 19 -19.41 9.44 -25.93
C PHE A 19 -19.63 9.84 -27.39
N ASN A 20 -19.19 9.04 -28.35
CA ASN A 20 -19.42 9.28 -29.77
C ASN A 20 -20.89 9.06 -30.17
N ASP A 21 -21.61 8.24 -29.40
CA ASP A 21 -22.98 7.81 -29.70
C ASP A 21 -24.00 8.36 -28.67
N ILE A 22 -23.58 9.34 -27.84
CA ILE A 22 -24.43 10.00 -26.84
C ILE A 22 -24.80 11.39 -27.35
N ASP A 23 -26.09 11.71 -27.30
CA ASP A 23 -26.66 13.03 -27.59
C ASP A 23 -27.38 13.56 -26.35
N ASP A 24 -26.89 14.68 -25.82
CA ASP A 24 -27.42 15.31 -24.60
C ASP A 24 -28.68 16.14 -24.88
N GLU A 25 -28.88 16.62 -26.10
CA GLU A 25 -30.03 17.46 -26.48
C GLU A 25 -31.36 16.70 -26.35
N THR A 26 -31.37 15.41 -26.70
CA THR A 26 -32.56 14.55 -26.57
C THR A 26 -33.01 14.44 -25.10
N ILE A 27 -32.05 14.28 -24.18
CA ILE A 27 -32.33 14.12 -22.74
C ILE A 27 -32.62 15.48 -22.08
N LEU A 28 -32.02 16.57 -22.55
CA LEU A 28 -32.31 17.93 -22.08
C LEU A 28 -33.79 18.31 -22.29
N GLY A 29 -34.43 17.82 -23.36
CA GLY A 29 -35.86 18.01 -23.60
C GLY A 29 -36.79 17.24 -22.64
N ASP A 30 -36.31 16.12 -22.09
CA ASP A 30 -37.07 15.27 -21.16
C ASP A 30 -36.88 15.67 -19.69
N ILE A 31 -35.86 16.47 -19.38
CA ILE A 31 -35.54 16.91 -18.02
C ILE A 31 -36.26 18.21 -17.68
N ASN A 32 -36.81 18.29 -16.47
CA ASN A 32 -37.33 19.54 -15.91
C ASN A 32 -36.17 20.47 -15.50
N VAL A 33 -35.69 21.27 -16.46
CA VAL A 33 -34.57 22.21 -16.26
C VAL A 33 -34.90 23.29 -15.23
N GLU A 34 -36.16 23.73 -15.14
CA GLU A 34 -36.59 24.77 -14.19
C GLU A 34 -36.48 24.29 -12.74
N GLU A 35 -36.90 23.06 -12.45
CA GLU A 35 -36.73 22.45 -11.13
C GLU A 35 -35.25 22.27 -10.78
N PHE A 36 -34.44 21.84 -11.75
CA PHE A 36 -33.00 21.68 -11.58
C PHE A 36 -32.32 23.03 -11.28
N GLU A 37 -32.66 24.10 -11.99
CA GLU A 37 -32.13 25.43 -11.72
C GLU A 37 -32.54 25.96 -10.34
N GLU A 38 -33.79 25.77 -9.93
CA GLU A 38 -34.26 26.18 -8.60
C GLU A 38 -33.53 25.47 -7.46
N LEU A 39 -33.26 24.17 -7.61
CA LEU A 39 -32.54 23.36 -6.62
C LEU A 39 -31.05 23.71 -6.52
N PHE A 40 -30.43 24.10 -7.64
CA PHE A 40 -28.98 24.30 -7.74
C PHE A 40 -28.57 25.77 -7.99
N LYS A 41 -29.47 26.75 -7.91
CA LYS A 41 -29.10 28.17 -8.02
C LYS A 41 -28.16 28.60 -6.90
N THR A 42 -27.22 29.47 -7.23
CA THR A 42 -26.29 30.06 -6.25
C THR A 42 -26.95 31.28 -5.59
N LYS A 43 -26.55 31.60 -4.36
CA LYS A 43 -27.10 32.73 -3.56
C LYS A 43 -26.97 34.13 -4.20
N ALA A 44 -26.38 34.23 -5.39
CA ALA A 44 -26.26 35.47 -6.15
C ALA A 44 -27.47 35.78 -7.05
N GLN A 45 -28.51 34.92 -7.09
CA GLN A 45 -29.66 35.04 -8.01
C GLN A 45 -31.04 34.96 -7.30
N GLY A 46 -31.15 35.37 -6.03
CA GLY A 46 -32.44 35.55 -5.35
C GLY A 46 -32.94 37.00 -5.40
N PRO A 47 -34.26 37.28 -5.28
CA PRO A 47 -34.75 38.64 -5.16
C PRO A 47 -34.17 39.30 -3.91
N ALA A 48 -33.86 40.59 -3.99
CA ALA A 48 -33.39 41.39 -2.88
C ALA A 48 -34.48 41.44 -1.79
N VAL A 49 -34.38 40.54 -0.81
CA VAL A 49 -35.19 40.61 0.41
C VAL A 49 -34.58 41.65 1.33
N ASP A 50 -35.37 42.66 1.63
CA ASP A 50 -35.11 43.77 2.53
C ASP A 50 -34.60 43.27 3.90
N LEU A 51 -33.33 43.56 4.19
CA LEU A 51 -32.67 43.28 5.47
C LEU A 51 -32.87 44.46 6.41
N THR A 52 -34.11 44.66 6.86
CA THR A 52 -34.37 45.46 8.05
C THR A 52 -34.78 44.54 9.20
N LEU A 53 -34.00 44.57 10.29
CA LEU A 53 -34.20 43.87 11.56
C LEU A 53 -33.67 42.43 11.68
N SER A 54 -32.34 42.27 11.64
CA SER A 54 -31.69 41.34 12.58
C SER A 54 -30.28 41.81 12.91
N ARG A 55 -30.07 42.14 14.19
CA ARG A 55 -28.77 42.44 14.80
C ARG A 55 -27.86 41.22 14.66
N GLN A 56 -27.10 41.13 13.56
CA GLN A 56 -25.91 40.31 13.50
C GLN A 56 -24.69 41.21 13.69
N LYS A 57 -23.97 40.95 14.77
CA LYS A 57 -22.59 41.39 14.95
C LYS A 57 -21.86 41.15 13.62
N LEU A 58 -21.36 42.23 13.03
CA LEU A 58 -20.39 42.19 11.95
C LEU A 58 -19.33 41.13 12.31
N PRO A 59 -19.06 40.12 11.48
CA PRO A 59 -17.78 39.47 11.56
C PRO A 59 -16.77 40.57 11.26
N GLN A 60 -15.98 40.96 12.26
CA GLN A 60 -14.76 41.70 11.96
C GLN A 60 -14.06 40.91 10.86
N LYS A 61 -13.96 41.51 9.66
CA LYS A 61 -13.08 41.00 8.60
C LYS A 61 -11.69 40.98 9.23
N ALA A 62 -11.29 39.81 9.72
CA ALA A 62 -9.89 39.53 9.96
C ALA A 62 -9.17 39.90 8.65
N PRO A 63 -8.01 40.57 8.71
CA PRO A 63 -7.24 40.86 7.51
C PRO A 63 -7.08 39.56 6.72
N SER A 64 -7.41 39.58 5.43
CA SER A 64 -7.31 38.39 4.57
C SER A 64 -5.86 37.92 4.62
N LYS A 65 -5.60 36.79 5.30
CA LYS A 65 -4.28 36.19 5.33
C LYS A 65 -3.87 35.89 3.88
N VAL A 66 -2.66 36.30 3.51
CA VAL A 66 -2.03 36.03 2.22
C VAL A 66 -1.72 34.54 2.15
N SER A 67 -2.25 33.86 1.12
CA SER A 67 -1.92 32.46 0.82
C SER A 67 -0.94 32.40 -0.35
N LEU A 68 0.21 31.74 -0.18
CA LEU A 68 1.20 31.53 -1.24
C LEU A 68 1.07 30.13 -1.87
N LEU A 69 0.70 29.15 -1.05
CA LEU A 69 0.35 27.81 -1.52
C LEU A 69 -0.97 27.82 -2.30
N ASP A 70 -1.09 26.86 -3.23
CA ASP A 70 -2.36 26.53 -3.89
C ASP A 70 -3.43 26.18 -2.84
N ALA A 71 -4.68 26.56 -3.12
CA ALA A 71 -5.79 26.43 -2.19
C ALA A 71 -6.04 24.97 -1.74
N ASN A 72 -5.92 23.99 -2.64
CA ASN A 72 -6.11 22.58 -2.29
C ASN A 72 -4.95 22.06 -1.47
N ARG A 73 -3.72 22.46 -1.82
CA ARG A 73 -2.52 22.07 -1.05
C ARG A 73 -2.55 22.65 0.36
N SER A 74 -2.90 23.93 0.50
CA SER A 74 -3.09 24.61 1.77
C SER A 74 -4.17 23.92 2.62
N LYS A 75 -5.37 23.67 2.04
CA LYS A 75 -6.45 22.96 2.73
C LYS A 75 -6.05 21.56 3.22
N ASN A 76 -5.39 20.77 2.37
CA ASN A 76 -4.96 19.41 2.73
C ASN A 76 -3.86 19.42 3.81
N LEU A 77 -2.98 20.41 3.78
CA LEU A 77 -1.98 20.62 4.81
C LEU A 77 -2.64 21.00 6.14
N ALA A 78 -3.59 21.93 6.12
CA ALA A 78 -4.36 22.34 7.31
C ALA A 78 -5.03 21.15 8.00
N ILE A 79 -5.68 20.26 7.21
CA ILE A 79 -6.29 19.03 7.72
C ILE A 79 -5.24 18.12 8.38
N THR A 80 -4.08 17.96 7.73
CA THR A 80 -2.99 17.12 8.24
C THR A 80 -2.42 17.69 9.54
N LEU A 81 -2.14 18.99 9.60
CA LEU A 81 -1.63 19.68 10.79
C LEU A 81 -2.63 19.63 11.95
N ARG A 82 -3.94 19.75 11.66
CA ARG A 82 -4.99 19.60 12.67
C ARG A 82 -5.00 18.21 13.29
N LYS A 83 -4.69 17.16 12.51
CA LYS A 83 -4.56 15.78 13.02
C LYS A 83 -3.36 15.61 13.97
N ALA A 84 -2.27 16.37 13.76
CA ALA A 84 -1.15 16.37 14.71
C ALA A 84 -1.49 17.00 16.05
N GLY A 85 -2.34 18.04 16.07
CA GLY A 85 -2.69 18.76 17.31
C GLY A 85 -1.51 19.46 17.98
N GLN A 86 -0.42 19.68 17.24
CA GLN A 86 0.85 20.26 17.69
C GLN A 86 1.11 21.57 16.94
N GLY A 87 1.80 22.52 17.57
CA GLY A 87 2.21 23.76 16.90
C GLY A 87 3.31 23.54 15.86
N SER A 88 3.35 24.37 14.82
CA SER A 88 4.32 24.28 13.71
C SER A 88 5.77 24.19 14.17
N GLU A 89 6.14 24.99 15.18
CA GLU A 89 7.49 25.00 15.76
C GLU A 89 7.83 23.67 16.45
N VAL A 90 6.86 23.09 17.17
CA VAL A 90 7.05 21.82 17.87
C VAL A 90 7.26 20.68 16.88
N ILE A 91 6.45 20.66 15.81
CA ILE A 91 6.60 19.69 14.71
C ILE A 91 7.98 19.83 14.06
N CYS A 92 8.37 21.04 13.66
CA CYS A 92 9.64 21.28 12.99
C CYS A 92 10.84 20.92 13.87
N ARG A 93 10.78 21.25 15.17
CA ARG A 93 11.81 20.89 16.14
C ARG A 93 11.90 19.37 16.31
N ALA A 94 10.77 18.69 16.47
CA ALA A 94 10.74 17.24 16.61
C ALA A 94 11.35 16.53 15.38
N ILE A 95 11.09 17.05 14.17
CA ILE A 95 11.70 16.53 12.94
C ILE A 95 13.21 16.78 12.92
N HIS A 96 13.66 17.95 13.39
CA HIS A 96 15.08 18.28 13.48
C HIS A 96 15.83 17.40 14.50
N THR A 97 15.18 17.03 15.60
CA THR A 97 15.77 16.22 16.69
C THR A 97 15.45 14.73 16.61
N PHE A 98 14.78 14.27 15.54
CA PHE A 98 14.35 12.88 15.36
C PHE A 98 13.43 12.34 16.47
N ASP A 99 12.55 13.18 17.02
CA ASP A 99 11.69 12.81 18.15
C ASP A 99 10.34 12.19 17.73
N LEU A 100 10.34 10.86 17.60
CA LEU A 100 9.16 10.07 17.28
C LEU A 100 8.08 10.02 18.37
N ARG A 101 8.37 10.49 19.60
CA ARG A 101 7.37 10.56 20.67
C ARG A 101 6.44 11.76 20.45
N THR A 102 7.01 12.86 19.99
CA THR A 102 6.26 14.09 19.66
C THR A 102 5.60 13.99 18.28
N VAL A 103 6.30 13.45 17.28
CA VAL A 103 5.74 13.20 15.94
C VAL A 103 5.71 11.71 15.63
N ARG A 104 4.52 11.10 15.74
CA ARG A 104 4.33 9.68 15.43
C ARG A 104 4.65 9.37 13.96
N VAL A 105 5.09 8.14 13.70
CA VAL A 105 5.50 7.69 12.34
C VAL A 105 4.39 7.83 11.31
N ASP A 106 3.14 7.51 11.65
CA ASP A 106 1.98 7.66 10.75
C ASP A 106 1.73 9.12 10.34
N PHE A 107 1.99 10.05 11.26
CA PHE A 107 1.91 11.47 10.96
C PHE A 107 3.08 11.91 10.07
N VAL A 108 4.30 11.45 10.35
CA VAL A 108 5.49 11.72 9.50
C VAL A 108 5.24 11.24 8.08
N GLU A 109 4.73 10.02 7.88
CA GLU A 109 4.37 9.46 6.56
C GLU A 109 3.30 10.29 5.84
N CYS A 110 2.29 10.78 6.55
CA CYS A 110 1.31 11.70 5.98
C CYS A 110 1.96 13.02 5.55
N LEU A 111 2.83 13.56 6.40
CA LEU A 111 3.51 14.84 6.18
C LEU A 111 4.53 14.78 5.03
N MET A 112 5.10 13.62 4.72
CA MET A 112 5.99 13.43 3.55
C MET A 112 5.32 13.82 2.22
N ARG A 113 3.99 13.73 2.12
CA ARG A 113 3.24 14.16 0.92
C ARG A 113 3.26 15.68 0.72
N PHE A 114 3.62 16.42 1.76
CA PHE A 114 3.70 17.88 1.80
C PHE A 114 5.13 18.39 1.84
N LEU A 115 6.12 17.56 1.46
CA LEU A 115 7.47 18.06 1.24
C LEU A 115 7.42 19.28 0.29
N PRO A 116 8.05 20.41 0.66
CA PRO A 116 8.02 21.63 -0.14
C PRO A 116 8.64 21.36 -1.51
N THR A 117 7.97 21.80 -2.58
CA THR A 117 8.56 21.74 -3.93
C THR A 117 9.58 22.86 -4.11
N GLU A 118 10.51 22.73 -5.06
CA GLU A 118 11.48 23.80 -5.33
C GLU A 118 10.82 25.14 -5.70
N ALA A 119 9.68 25.09 -6.40
CA ALA A 119 8.90 26.27 -6.75
C ALA A 119 8.33 26.97 -5.50
N GLU A 120 7.77 26.20 -4.58
CA GLU A 120 7.25 26.71 -3.30
C GLU A 120 8.36 27.30 -2.43
N VAL A 121 9.50 26.62 -2.35
CA VAL A 121 10.66 27.13 -1.60
C VAL A 121 11.14 28.45 -2.17
N LYS A 122 11.18 28.61 -3.50
CA LYS A 122 11.54 29.88 -4.15
C LYS A 122 10.54 30.99 -3.81
N LEU A 123 9.24 30.70 -3.89
CA LEU A 123 8.18 31.67 -3.59
C LEU A 123 8.23 32.14 -2.12
N LEU A 124 8.39 31.20 -1.19
CA LEU A 124 8.50 31.48 0.24
C LEU A 124 9.75 32.31 0.56
N ARG A 125 10.91 31.97 -0.04
CA ARG A 125 12.16 32.74 0.11
C ARG A 125 12.07 34.14 -0.48
N GLN A 126 11.36 34.30 -1.59
CA GLN A 126 11.13 35.62 -2.17
C GLN A 126 10.27 36.48 -1.25
N TYR A 127 9.19 35.91 -0.69
CA TYR A 127 8.35 36.62 0.28
C TYR A 127 9.15 37.09 1.51
N GLU A 128 10.01 36.24 2.06
CA GLU A 128 10.90 36.57 3.19
C GLU A 128 11.92 37.66 2.79
N ARG A 129 12.52 37.57 1.59
CA ARG A 129 13.47 38.56 1.07
C ARG A 129 12.82 39.94 0.87
N ASP A 130 11.58 39.97 0.42
CA ASP A 130 10.81 41.20 0.22
C ASP A 130 10.41 41.87 1.56
N ARG A 131 10.79 41.29 2.72
CA ARG A 131 10.48 41.76 4.07
C ARG A 131 8.98 41.96 4.32
N LYS A 132 8.16 41.13 3.67
CA LYS A 132 6.71 41.15 3.86
C LYS A 132 6.36 40.59 5.24
N PRO A 133 5.29 41.10 5.90
CA PRO A 133 4.92 40.69 7.25
C PRO A 133 4.54 39.21 7.32
N LEU A 134 5.24 38.44 8.14
CA LEU A 134 5.01 36.98 8.27
C LEU A 134 3.67 36.68 8.96
N GLU A 135 3.16 37.61 9.76
CA GLU A 135 1.87 37.55 10.43
C GLU A 135 0.69 37.68 9.45
N ALA A 136 0.96 38.23 8.27
CA ALA A 136 -0.03 38.32 7.20
C ALA A 136 -0.16 37.00 6.43
N LEU A 137 0.75 36.03 6.58
CA LEU A 137 0.66 34.74 5.90
C LEU A 137 -0.38 33.82 6.56
N SER A 138 -0.94 32.90 5.77
CA SER A 138 -1.71 31.77 6.29
C SER A 138 -0.88 30.93 7.26
N ASP A 139 -1.54 30.20 8.16
CA ASP A 139 -0.83 29.38 9.15
C ASP A 139 -0.09 28.21 8.45
N GLU A 140 -0.63 27.76 7.32
CA GLU A 140 -0.07 26.75 6.42
C GLU A 140 1.19 27.24 5.71
N ASP A 141 1.21 28.48 5.19
CA ASP A 141 2.40 29.07 4.58
C ASP A 141 3.50 29.32 5.61
N ARG A 142 3.13 29.76 6.82
CA ARG A 142 4.08 29.92 7.94
C ARG A 142 4.70 28.58 8.33
N PHE A 143 3.89 27.52 8.40
CA PHE A 143 4.39 26.16 8.59
C PHE A 143 5.34 25.76 7.46
N MET A 144 4.95 25.94 6.20
CA MET A 144 5.75 25.55 5.04
C MET A 144 7.10 26.30 4.99
N MET A 145 7.11 27.56 5.40
CA MET A 145 8.32 28.37 5.52
C MET A 145 9.27 27.78 6.59
N GLN A 146 8.77 27.45 7.78
CA GLN A 146 9.58 26.80 8.81
C GLN A 146 10.06 25.40 8.39
N PHE A 147 9.16 24.63 7.79
CA PHE A 147 9.40 23.26 7.33
C PHE A 147 10.50 23.21 6.26
N SER A 148 10.45 24.11 5.28
CA SER A 148 11.45 24.21 4.21
C SER A 148 12.84 24.68 4.66
N ARG A 149 12.96 25.27 5.85
CA ARG A 149 14.25 25.69 6.44
C ARG A 149 14.99 24.54 7.13
N ILE A 150 14.33 23.40 7.34
CA ILE A 150 14.97 22.22 7.93
C ILE A 150 16.00 21.67 6.94
N GLU A 151 17.26 21.66 7.37
CA GLU A 151 18.35 21.11 6.57
C GLU A 151 18.15 19.62 6.28
N ARG A 152 18.34 19.23 5.02
CA ARG A 152 18.18 17.85 4.55
C ARG A 152 16.81 17.25 4.94
N LEU A 153 15.76 18.06 4.85
CA LEU A 153 14.40 17.70 5.26
C LEU A 153 13.96 16.33 4.72
N ASN A 154 14.08 16.11 3.42
CA ASN A 154 13.64 14.86 2.79
C ASN A 154 14.34 13.65 3.43
N GLN A 155 15.68 13.70 3.57
CA GLN A 155 16.44 12.63 4.22
C GLN A 155 16.05 12.44 5.69
N ARG A 156 15.82 13.53 6.44
CA ARG A 156 15.38 13.44 7.84
C ARG A 156 14.02 12.77 7.97
N MET A 157 13.08 13.10 7.08
CA MET A 157 11.75 12.48 7.02
C MET A 157 11.87 10.98 6.71
N THR A 158 12.69 10.59 5.72
CA THR A 158 12.95 9.18 5.42
C THR A 158 13.53 8.43 6.62
N ILE A 159 14.51 9.01 7.30
CA ILE A 159 15.14 8.40 8.49
C ILE A 159 14.12 8.25 9.63
N LEU A 160 13.29 9.26 9.89
CA LEU A 160 12.22 9.19 10.89
C LEU A 160 11.24 8.05 10.60
N THR A 161 10.79 7.96 9.34
CA THR A 161 9.89 6.88 8.90
C THR A 161 10.55 5.51 9.07
N PHE A 162 11.81 5.37 8.66
CA PHE A 162 12.59 4.16 8.86
C PHE A 162 12.66 3.77 10.35
N MET A 163 13.07 4.70 11.21
CA MET A 163 13.22 4.48 12.64
C MET A 163 11.90 4.07 13.30
N GLY A 164 10.79 4.72 12.92
CA GLY A 164 9.47 4.43 13.46
C GLY A 164 8.95 3.05 13.07
N ASN A 165 9.19 2.63 11.83
CA ASN A 165 8.71 1.35 11.31
C ASN A 165 9.66 0.18 11.57
N PHE A 166 10.90 0.43 12.02
CA PHE A 166 11.95 -0.58 12.13
C PHE A 166 11.56 -1.77 13.01
N SER A 167 11.01 -1.51 14.20
CA SER A 167 10.62 -2.58 15.14
C SER A 167 9.49 -3.44 14.57
N ASP A 168 8.48 -2.82 13.99
CA ASP A 168 7.32 -3.53 13.44
C ASP A 168 7.72 -4.35 12.21
N ASN A 169 8.57 -3.79 11.35
CA ASN A 169 9.17 -4.50 10.24
C ASN A 169 9.99 -5.71 10.71
N LEU A 170 10.82 -5.57 11.75
CA LEU A 170 11.54 -6.70 12.31
C LEU A 170 10.60 -7.77 12.88
N GLN A 171 9.62 -7.37 13.69
CA GLN A 171 8.65 -8.30 14.28
C GLN A 171 7.85 -9.06 13.22
N MET A 172 7.57 -8.43 12.08
CA MET A 172 6.90 -9.08 10.95
C MET A 172 7.82 -9.98 10.14
N LEU A 173 9.07 -9.59 9.90
CA LEU A 173 9.99 -10.30 9.00
C LEU A 173 10.72 -11.47 9.68
N THR A 174 11.13 -11.31 10.94
CA THR A 174 11.85 -12.34 11.71
C THR A 174 11.13 -13.70 11.74
N PRO A 175 9.84 -13.81 12.09
CA PRO A 175 9.17 -15.11 12.14
C PRO A 175 9.06 -15.78 10.76
N GLN A 176 8.95 -15.00 9.69
CA GLN A 176 8.90 -15.55 8.32
C GLN A 176 10.26 -16.14 7.93
N LEU A 177 11.36 -15.43 8.21
CA LEU A 177 12.71 -15.95 7.98
C LEU A 177 12.98 -17.21 8.81
N HIS A 178 12.59 -17.21 10.09
CA HIS A 178 12.73 -18.39 10.93
C HIS A 178 11.90 -19.57 10.42
N ALA A 179 10.67 -19.35 9.93
CA ALA A 179 9.86 -20.41 9.35
C ALA A 179 10.52 -21.02 8.11
N ILE A 180 11.08 -20.18 7.21
CA ILE A 180 11.79 -20.65 6.00
C ILE A 180 13.05 -21.43 6.37
N ILE A 181 13.85 -20.93 7.32
CA ILE A 181 15.06 -21.61 7.78
C ILE A 181 14.69 -22.95 8.41
N ALA A 182 13.72 -22.97 9.34
CA ALA A 182 13.27 -24.18 10.01
C ALA A 182 12.70 -25.22 9.03
N ALA A 183 11.86 -24.78 8.08
CA ALA A 183 11.32 -25.66 7.04
C ALA A 183 12.45 -26.23 6.16
N SER A 184 13.36 -25.37 5.69
CA SER A 184 14.48 -25.79 4.84
C SER A 184 15.39 -26.79 5.53
N VAL A 185 15.76 -26.53 6.79
CA VAL A 185 16.59 -27.44 7.58
C VAL A 185 15.85 -28.75 7.83
N SER A 186 14.59 -28.71 8.26
CA SER A 186 13.82 -29.90 8.59
C SER A 186 13.60 -30.84 7.38
N ILE A 187 13.30 -30.28 6.21
CA ILE A 187 13.20 -31.02 4.95
C ILE A 187 14.55 -31.63 4.56
N LYS A 188 15.63 -30.84 4.63
CA LYS A 188 16.97 -31.29 4.23
C LYS A 188 17.53 -32.37 5.15
N SER A 189 17.26 -32.30 6.46
CA SER A 189 17.81 -33.23 7.45
C SER A 189 16.97 -34.49 7.66
N SER A 190 15.70 -34.51 7.23
CA SER A 190 14.80 -35.64 7.48
C SER A 190 15.26 -36.92 6.77
N GLN A 191 15.74 -37.88 7.56
CA GLN A 191 16.12 -39.21 7.08
C GLN A 191 14.89 -40.04 6.70
N LYS A 192 13.75 -39.79 7.36
CA LYS A 192 12.49 -40.45 7.02
C LYS A 192 12.04 -40.02 5.63
N LEU A 193 12.00 -38.72 5.33
CA LEU A 193 11.66 -38.21 4.01
C LEU A 193 12.60 -38.77 2.92
N LYS A 194 13.91 -38.78 3.19
CA LYS A 194 14.89 -39.37 2.27
C LYS A 194 14.55 -40.83 1.93
N LYS A 195 14.12 -41.63 2.92
CA LYS A 195 13.74 -43.03 2.65
C LYS A 195 12.45 -43.14 1.83
N ILE A 196 11.47 -42.26 2.06
CA ILE A 196 10.24 -42.23 1.25
C ILE A 196 10.58 -41.95 -0.22
N LEU A 197 11.44 -40.96 -0.48
CA LEU A 197 11.91 -40.62 -1.83
C LEU A 197 12.70 -41.78 -2.47
N GLU A 198 13.47 -42.52 -1.68
CA GLU A 198 14.20 -43.72 -2.15
C GLU A 198 13.25 -44.85 -2.58
N ILE A 199 12.16 -45.09 -1.82
CA ILE A 199 11.13 -46.09 -2.19
C ILE A 199 10.43 -45.68 -3.48
N ILE A 200 10.07 -44.40 -3.61
CA ILE A 200 9.46 -43.86 -4.84
C ILE A 200 10.41 -44.06 -6.03
N LEU A 201 11.70 -43.74 -5.87
CA LEU A 201 12.70 -43.91 -6.92
C LEU A 201 12.84 -45.38 -7.34
N ALA A 202 12.89 -46.31 -6.38
CA ALA A 202 13.00 -47.74 -6.66
C ALA A 202 11.78 -48.27 -7.44
N LEU A 203 10.57 -47.93 -7.01
CA LEU A 203 9.33 -48.34 -7.69
C LEU A 203 9.21 -47.70 -9.07
N GLY A 204 9.51 -46.41 -9.19
CA GLY A 204 9.50 -45.69 -10.46
C GLY A 204 10.50 -46.26 -11.47
N ASN A 205 11.72 -46.60 -11.01
CA ASN A 205 12.72 -47.28 -11.83
C ASN A 205 12.24 -48.67 -12.27
N TYR A 206 11.69 -49.47 -11.35
CA TYR A 206 11.17 -50.79 -11.70
C TYR A 206 10.10 -50.70 -12.80
N MET A 207 9.14 -49.79 -12.65
CA MET A 207 8.05 -49.58 -13.61
C MET A 207 8.53 -49.08 -14.98
N ASN A 208 9.58 -48.25 -15.03
CA ASN A 208 10.03 -47.58 -16.27
C ASN A 208 11.28 -48.20 -16.90
N SER A 209 11.93 -49.15 -16.23
CA SER A 209 13.22 -49.74 -16.61
C SER A 209 13.28 -50.23 -18.06
N SER A 210 12.22 -50.86 -18.55
CA SER A 210 12.16 -51.45 -19.90
C SER A 210 12.05 -50.45 -21.06
N LYS A 211 11.61 -49.20 -20.79
CA LYS A 211 11.34 -48.20 -21.85
C LYS A 211 12.21 -46.94 -21.74
N ARG A 212 12.64 -46.59 -20.53
CA ARG A 212 13.29 -45.29 -20.25
C ARG A 212 14.64 -45.43 -19.53
N GLY A 213 15.07 -46.66 -19.23
CA GLY A 213 16.28 -46.91 -18.46
C GLY A 213 16.14 -46.54 -16.97
N ALA A 214 17.24 -46.67 -16.23
CA ALA A 214 17.29 -46.33 -14.81
C ALA A 214 17.70 -44.88 -14.59
N VAL A 215 17.09 -44.23 -13.60
CA VAL A 215 17.42 -42.86 -13.18
C VAL A 215 17.85 -42.81 -11.70
N TYR A 216 18.59 -41.76 -11.32
CA TYR A 216 19.12 -41.59 -9.97
C TYR A 216 18.38 -40.52 -9.14
N GLY A 217 17.35 -39.90 -9.71
CA GLY A 217 16.54 -38.88 -9.06
C GLY A 217 15.40 -38.41 -9.97
N PHE A 218 14.47 -37.66 -9.39
CA PHE A 218 13.31 -37.12 -10.10
C PHE A 218 13.01 -35.70 -9.61
N LYS A 219 12.30 -34.93 -10.44
CA LYS A 219 11.86 -33.59 -10.05
C LYS A 219 10.69 -33.68 -9.06
N LEU A 220 10.62 -32.77 -8.09
CA LEU A 220 9.58 -32.83 -7.04
C LEU A 220 8.14 -32.76 -7.58
N GLN A 221 7.91 -32.15 -8.74
CA GLN A 221 6.58 -32.17 -9.39
C GLN A 221 6.08 -33.59 -9.70
N SER A 222 6.98 -34.58 -9.80
CA SER A 222 6.60 -35.99 -10.00
C SER A 222 5.90 -36.61 -8.79
N LEU A 223 5.94 -35.98 -7.61
CA LEU A 223 5.18 -36.43 -6.45
C LEU A 223 3.66 -36.32 -6.70
N ASP A 224 3.21 -35.25 -7.36
CA ASP A 224 1.79 -35.03 -7.65
C ASP A 224 1.22 -36.10 -8.62
N LEU A 225 2.05 -36.56 -9.55
CA LEU A 225 1.70 -37.59 -10.55
C LEU A 225 1.42 -38.98 -9.94
N GLN A 226 1.81 -39.22 -8.68
CA GLN A 226 1.57 -40.49 -8.01
C GLN A 226 0.08 -40.73 -7.70
N LEU A 227 -0.71 -39.65 -7.63
CA LEU A 227 -2.17 -39.73 -7.48
C LEU A 227 -2.86 -40.12 -8.80
N GLU A 228 -2.24 -39.80 -9.94
CA GLU A 228 -2.80 -40.05 -11.27
C GLU A 228 -2.62 -41.50 -11.74
N THR A 229 -1.54 -42.15 -11.29
CA THR A 229 -1.25 -43.53 -11.65
C THR A 229 -2.09 -44.49 -10.81
N LYS A 230 -2.99 -45.24 -11.45
CA LYS A 230 -3.90 -46.20 -10.79
C LYS A 230 -3.50 -47.65 -11.03
N SER A 231 -3.89 -48.54 -10.12
CA SER A 231 -3.83 -49.98 -10.33
C SER A 231 -4.73 -50.41 -11.50
N THR A 232 -4.46 -51.60 -12.04
CA THR A 232 -5.24 -52.18 -13.16
C THR A 232 -6.73 -52.27 -12.84
N ASP A 233 -7.08 -52.59 -11.59
CA ASP A 233 -8.46 -52.67 -11.10
C ASP A 233 -9.07 -51.30 -10.72
N ARG A 234 -8.29 -50.22 -10.84
CA ARG A 234 -8.64 -48.83 -10.48
C ARG A 234 -9.09 -48.61 -9.04
N LYS A 235 -8.86 -49.58 -8.13
CA LYS A 235 -9.27 -49.49 -6.72
C LYS A 235 -8.30 -48.68 -5.87
N GLN A 236 -7.05 -48.53 -6.29
CA GLN A 236 -6.03 -47.79 -5.55
C GLN A 236 -5.10 -47.01 -6.48
N THR A 237 -4.48 -45.95 -5.96
CA THR A 237 -3.43 -45.21 -6.67
C THR A 237 -2.04 -45.73 -6.30
N LEU A 238 -1.03 -45.35 -7.06
CA LEU A 238 0.37 -45.63 -6.75
C LEU A 238 0.75 -45.08 -5.36
N LEU A 239 0.25 -43.90 -4.99
CA LEU A 239 0.46 -43.33 -3.66
C LEU A 239 -0.11 -44.24 -2.54
N HIS A 240 -1.30 -44.81 -2.73
CA HIS A 240 -1.88 -45.76 -1.75
C HIS A 240 -1.01 -47.01 -1.59
N TYR A 241 -0.51 -47.54 -2.70
CA TYR A 241 0.40 -48.69 -2.68
C TYR A 241 1.71 -48.36 -1.94
N ILE A 242 2.33 -47.20 -2.24
CA ILE A 242 3.55 -46.72 -1.57
C ILE A 242 3.30 -46.55 -0.06
N ALA A 243 2.17 -45.98 0.34
CA ALA A 243 1.82 -45.81 1.75
C ALA A 243 1.73 -47.15 2.48
N ASN A 244 1.18 -48.19 1.85
CA ASN A 244 1.13 -49.54 2.41
C ASN A 244 2.53 -50.16 2.51
N VAL A 245 3.36 -50.05 1.46
CA VAL A 245 4.76 -50.53 1.47
C VAL A 245 5.56 -49.87 2.60
N VAL A 246 5.41 -48.55 2.78
CA VAL A 246 6.08 -47.81 3.87
C VAL A 246 5.60 -48.32 5.23
N ARG A 247 4.30 -48.55 5.41
CA ARG A 247 3.72 -49.04 6.67
C ARG A 247 4.22 -50.44 7.03
N GLU A 248 4.34 -51.33 6.05
CA GLU A 248 4.76 -52.72 6.26
C GLU A 248 6.28 -52.88 6.38
N LYS A 249 7.04 -52.22 5.51
CA LYS A 249 8.50 -52.41 5.40
C LYS A 249 9.31 -51.38 6.18
N CYS A 250 8.74 -50.22 6.50
CA CYS A 250 9.42 -49.14 7.22
C CYS A 250 8.49 -48.44 8.25
N PRO A 251 7.93 -49.17 9.25
CA PRO A 251 6.91 -48.61 10.14
C PRO A 251 7.37 -47.35 10.89
N THR A 252 8.64 -47.31 11.31
CA THR A 252 9.25 -46.17 12.01
C THR A 252 9.34 -44.89 11.16
N LYS A 253 9.20 -45.02 9.84
CA LYS A 253 9.27 -43.93 8.86
C LYS A 253 7.90 -43.49 8.34
N SER A 254 6.83 -44.18 8.72
CA SER A 254 5.45 -43.83 8.34
C SER A 254 5.03 -42.44 8.83
N LEU A 255 5.58 -41.99 9.96
CA LEU A 255 5.40 -40.66 10.54
C LEU A 255 6.53 -39.70 10.12
N PHE A 256 6.88 -39.66 8.83
CA PHE A 256 7.94 -38.78 8.32
C PHE A 256 7.54 -37.30 8.40
N TYR A 257 6.25 -37.00 8.25
CA TYR A 257 5.72 -35.64 8.31
C TYR A 257 5.94 -34.97 9.69
N ASN A 258 6.10 -35.75 10.77
CA ASN A 258 6.45 -35.22 12.09
C ASN A 258 7.87 -34.64 12.14
N GLU A 259 8.75 -34.97 11.19
CA GLU A 259 10.07 -34.34 11.09
C GLU A 259 10.02 -33.03 10.29
N LEU A 260 8.93 -32.77 9.56
CA LEU A 260 8.77 -31.61 8.69
C LEU A 260 8.08 -30.48 9.45
N HIS A 261 8.87 -29.53 9.91
CA HIS A 261 8.38 -28.44 10.75
C HIS A 261 8.26 -27.15 9.94
N TYR A 262 7.24 -26.33 10.24
CA TYR A 262 7.05 -25.01 9.65
C TYR A 262 6.87 -24.97 8.12
N VAL A 263 6.67 -26.12 7.46
CA VAL A 263 6.52 -26.20 5.99
C VAL A 263 5.30 -25.39 5.52
N ASP A 264 4.15 -25.53 6.19
CA ASP A 264 2.94 -24.78 5.83
C ASP A 264 3.12 -23.27 6.03
N LYS A 265 3.80 -22.88 7.12
CA LYS A 265 4.09 -21.48 7.43
C LYS A 265 5.09 -20.87 6.45
N ALA A 266 6.08 -21.65 6.00
CA ALA A 266 7.04 -21.22 4.98
C ALA A 266 6.41 -21.13 3.59
N ALA A 267 5.43 -22.00 3.29
CA ALA A 267 4.69 -21.98 2.03
C ALA A 267 3.67 -20.83 1.95
N ALA A 268 3.07 -20.43 3.08
CA ALA A 268 2.11 -19.32 3.17
C ALA A 268 2.76 -17.94 3.35
N GLY A 269 4.07 -17.88 3.62
CA GLY A 269 4.80 -16.62 3.83
C GLY A 269 5.00 -15.81 2.55
N GLU A 270 5.41 -14.54 2.68
CA GLU A 270 5.74 -13.74 1.50
C GLU A 270 6.89 -14.38 0.70
N PRO A 271 6.90 -14.22 -0.64
CA PRO A 271 7.99 -14.73 -1.47
C PRO A 271 9.35 -14.22 -0.96
N ILE A 272 10.37 -15.09 -0.97
CA ILE A 272 11.76 -14.74 -0.60
C ILE A 272 12.26 -13.50 -1.37
N THR A 273 11.74 -13.27 -2.58
CA THR A 273 12.03 -12.11 -3.43
C THR A 273 11.40 -10.79 -2.96
N GLY A 274 10.44 -10.83 -2.04
CA GLY A 274 9.79 -9.68 -1.40
C GLY A 274 10.62 -9.10 -0.23
N PHE A 275 11.38 -9.94 0.48
CA PHE A 275 12.20 -9.50 1.63
C PHE A 275 13.20 -8.38 1.30
N PRO A 276 13.94 -8.42 0.18
CA PRO A 276 14.80 -7.30 -0.22
C PRO A 276 14.03 -6.04 -0.60
N ARG A 277 12.77 -6.14 -1.02
CA ARG A 277 11.92 -4.99 -1.35
C ARG A 277 11.37 -4.32 -0.08
N CYS A 278 11.05 -5.09 0.96
CA CYS A 278 10.70 -4.56 2.28
C CYS A 278 11.90 -3.79 2.88
N LEU A 279 13.12 -4.30 2.71
CA LEU A 279 14.35 -3.62 3.15
C LEU A 279 14.71 -2.38 2.32
N LYS A 280 14.31 -2.31 1.04
CA LYS A 280 14.55 -1.15 0.16
C LYS A 280 13.47 -0.06 0.21
N LYS A 281 12.28 -0.38 0.72
CA LYS A 281 11.18 0.58 0.94
C LYS A 281 11.21 1.20 2.35
N SER A 282 12.15 0.77 3.20
CA SER A 282 12.39 1.31 4.54
C SER A 282 13.48 2.36 4.45
#